data_AF-A0A5B9VVM7-F1
#
_entry.id   AF-A0A5B9VVM7-F1
#
_cell.length_a   1.000
_cell.length_b   1.000
_cell.length_c   1.000
_cell.angle_alpha   90.00
_cell.angle_beta   90.00
_cell.angle_gamma   90.00
#
_symmetry.space_group_name_H-M   'P 1'
#
loop_
_entity.id
_entity.type
_entity.pdbx_description
1 polymer ?
#
loop_
_entity_poly.entity_id
_entity_poly.type
_entity_poly.pdbx_seq_one_letter_code
_entity_poly.pdbx_strand_id
1 'polypeptide(L)'
;MPPRDSTFSPGYDATVRGLRELHRLTVAGRLDSPEADAIRDVTDAPWEALTEVEKKRIAGLSEDLYSMTDPPREPIEEVEDRFLDVIAEILYPSRGHAPDGLLEQLRRWKDELDPALLSYLRGQIWLRTGDLATAALFFKHAFELRPGNKEYFIWYQVTRKAESRERVAALP
;
A
#
# COMPACT_ATOMS: atom_id res chain seq x y z
N MET A 1 14.27 -13.17 -11.14
CA MET A 1 13.17 -12.96 -10.18
C MET A 1 12.96 -14.28 -9.46
N PRO A 2 13.02 -14.33 -8.13
CA PRO A 2 12.50 -15.49 -7.42
C PRO A 2 11.01 -15.66 -7.77
N PRO A 3 10.50 -16.90 -7.89
CA PRO A 3 9.10 -17.15 -8.16
C PRO A 3 8.22 -16.54 -7.07
N ARG A 4 7.04 -16.06 -7.46
CA ARG A 4 5.98 -15.69 -6.51
C ARG A 4 5.55 -16.98 -5.83
N ASP A 5 5.97 -17.19 -4.59
CA ASP A 5 5.15 -17.96 -3.67
C ASP A 5 3.92 -17.08 -3.40
N SER A 6 2.95 -17.11 -4.32
CA SER A 6 1.66 -16.45 -4.13
C SER A 6 1.01 -17.12 -2.93
N THR A 7 1.29 -16.60 -1.74
CA THR A 7 0.78 -17.12 -0.48
C THR A 7 -0.72 -16.83 -0.34
N PHE A 8 -1.30 -16.05 -1.25
CA PHE A 8 -2.67 -15.58 -1.20
C PHE A 8 -3.54 -16.16 -2.30
N SER A 9 -4.83 -16.23 -2.01
CA SER A 9 -5.86 -16.77 -2.90
C SER A 9 -6.15 -15.82 -4.09
N PRO A 10 -6.72 -16.32 -5.19
CA PRO A 10 -7.25 -15.46 -6.25
C PRO A 10 -8.30 -14.45 -5.76
N GLY A 11 -9.05 -14.81 -4.71
CA GLY A 11 -10.02 -13.92 -4.07
C GLY A 11 -9.35 -12.71 -3.41
N TYR A 12 -8.18 -12.91 -2.81
CA TYR A 12 -7.39 -11.82 -2.23
C TYR A 12 -6.97 -10.81 -3.30
N ASP A 13 -6.42 -11.28 -4.42
CA ASP A 13 -5.98 -10.41 -5.52
C ASP A 13 -7.14 -9.62 -6.13
N ALA A 14 -8.31 -10.27 -6.30
CA ALA A 14 -9.52 -9.62 -6.77
C ALA A 14 -9.99 -8.53 -5.80
N THR A 15 -10.00 -8.83 -4.51
CA THR A 15 -10.43 -7.88 -3.47
C THR A 15 -9.48 -6.70 -3.33
N VAL A 16 -8.16 -6.93 -3.31
CA VAL A 16 -7.15 -5.85 -3.27
C VAL A 16 -7.27 -4.94 -4.49
N ARG A 17 -7.52 -5.51 -5.68
CA ARG A 17 -7.78 -4.72 -6.89
C ARG A 17 -9.02 -3.85 -6.74
N GLY A 18 -10.13 -4.41 -6.28
CA GLY A 18 -11.36 -3.66 -6.06
C GLY A 18 -11.20 -2.57 -5.00
N LEU A 19 -10.52 -2.85 -3.89
CA LEU A 19 -10.23 -1.87 -2.85
C LEU A 19 -9.42 -0.66 -3.38
N ARG A 20 -8.38 -0.90 -4.19
CA ARG A 20 -7.61 0.19 -4.82
C ARG A 20 -8.46 1.03 -5.76
N GLU A 21 -9.37 0.39 -6.50
CA GLU A 21 -10.26 1.10 -7.42
C GLU A 21 -11.31 1.91 -6.66
N LEU A 22 -11.87 1.38 -5.58
CA LEU A 22 -12.74 2.13 -4.67
C LEU A 22 -12.01 3.33 -4.07
N HIS A 23 -10.77 3.15 -3.61
CA HIS A 23 -9.94 4.26 -3.13
C HIS A 23 -9.74 5.33 -4.23
N ARG A 24 -9.45 4.93 -5.47
CA ARG A 24 -9.35 5.86 -6.62
C ARG A 24 -10.64 6.65 -6.84
N LEU A 25 -11.81 6.00 -6.73
CA LEU A 25 -13.10 6.66 -6.85
C LEU A 25 -13.38 7.60 -5.68
N THR A 26 -12.99 7.25 -4.45
CA THR A 26 -13.07 8.14 -3.29
C THR A 26 -12.27 9.41 -3.50
N VAL A 27 -11.01 9.31 -3.92
CA VAL A 27 -10.15 10.47 -4.24
C VAL A 27 -10.79 11.35 -5.31
N ALA A 28 -11.53 10.76 -6.25
CA ALA A 28 -12.25 11.48 -7.30
C ALA A 28 -13.63 12.03 -6.86
N GLY A 29 -14.05 11.85 -5.61
CA GLY A 29 -15.38 12.26 -5.12
C GLY A 29 -16.54 11.45 -5.73
N ARG A 30 -16.29 10.20 -6.12
CA ARG A 30 -17.23 9.33 -6.86
C ARG A 30 -17.60 8.05 -6.11
N LEU A 31 -17.55 8.06 -4.77
CA LEU A 31 -17.82 6.86 -3.97
C LEU A 31 -19.28 6.39 -4.02
N ASP A 32 -20.21 7.30 -4.35
CA ASP A 32 -21.65 7.04 -4.52
C ASP A 32 -22.04 6.84 -6.01
N SER A 33 -21.07 6.55 -6.87
CA SER A 33 -21.32 6.35 -8.30
C SER A 33 -21.71 4.90 -8.62
N PRO A 34 -22.47 4.66 -9.71
CA PRO A 34 -22.77 3.30 -10.17
C PRO A 34 -21.52 2.45 -10.41
N GLU A 35 -20.39 3.08 -10.78
CA GLU A 35 -19.13 2.37 -10.93
C GLU A 35 -18.57 1.87 -9.59
N ALA A 36 -18.73 2.63 -8.51
CA ALA A 36 -18.33 2.19 -7.17
C ALA A 36 -19.18 1.00 -6.70
N ASP A 37 -20.49 1.04 -6.96
CA ASP A 37 -21.40 -0.07 -6.64
C ASP A 37 -21.04 -1.33 -7.41
N ALA A 38 -20.78 -1.22 -8.72
CA ALA A 38 -20.35 -2.37 -9.53
C ALA A 38 -19.05 -3.01 -9.01
N ILE A 39 -18.12 -2.21 -8.48
CA ILE A 39 -16.89 -2.76 -7.87
C ILE A 39 -17.22 -3.51 -6.58
N ARG A 40 -18.08 -2.95 -5.71
CA ARG A 40 -18.52 -3.61 -4.47
C ARG A 40 -19.15 -4.97 -4.79
N ASP A 41 -20.12 -4.99 -5.70
CA ASP A 41 -20.82 -6.20 -6.13
C ASP A 41 -19.85 -7.29 -6.62
N VAL A 42 -18.85 -6.91 -7.41
CA VAL A 42 -17.84 -7.86 -7.93
C VAL A 42 -16.86 -8.33 -6.84
N THR A 43 -16.63 -7.53 -5.79
CA THR A 43 -15.75 -7.89 -4.67
C THR A 43 -16.42 -8.67 -3.55
N ASP A 44 -17.76 -8.67 -3.45
CA ASP A 44 -18.49 -9.34 -2.38
C ASP A 44 -18.21 -10.85 -2.32
N ALA A 45 -18.37 -11.56 -3.44
CA ALA A 45 -18.13 -13.01 -3.46
C ALA A 45 -16.64 -13.38 -3.18
N PRO A 46 -15.64 -12.70 -3.78
CA PRO A 46 -14.24 -12.87 -3.40
C PRO A 46 -13.96 -12.63 -1.92
N TRP A 47 -14.58 -11.61 -1.30
CA TRP A 47 -14.42 -11.27 0.10
C TRP A 47 -14.88 -12.39 1.05
N GLU A 48 -16.04 -12.98 0.77
CA GLU A 48 -16.60 -14.08 1.56
C GLU A 48 -15.72 -15.34 1.52
N ALA A 49 -14.95 -15.54 0.44
CA ALA A 49 -14.05 -16.68 0.28
C ALA A 49 -12.69 -16.49 0.98
N LEU A 50 -12.39 -15.31 1.52
CA LEU A 50 -11.10 -15.01 2.14
C LEU A 50 -10.94 -15.68 3.51
N THR A 51 -9.71 -16.06 3.81
CA THR A 51 -9.30 -16.41 5.17
C THR A 51 -9.28 -15.17 6.07
N GLU A 52 -9.35 -15.37 7.39
CA GLU A 52 -9.28 -14.27 8.35
C GLU A 52 -7.95 -13.51 8.29
N VAL A 53 -6.85 -14.19 7.92
CA VAL A 53 -5.54 -13.55 7.69
C VAL A 53 -5.61 -12.59 6.50
N GLU A 54 -6.20 -13.03 5.40
CA GLU A 54 -6.39 -12.21 4.19
C GLU A 54 -7.32 -11.01 4.46
N LYS A 55 -8.46 -11.23 5.14
CA LYS A 55 -9.38 -10.16 5.53
C LYS A 55 -8.68 -9.12 6.41
N LYS A 56 -7.90 -9.55 7.40
CA LYS A 56 -7.13 -8.66 8.27
C LYS A 56 -6.11 -7.83 7.48
N ARG A 57 -5.41 -8.46 6.53
CA ARG A 57 -4.46 -7.74 5.66
C ARG A 57 -5.15 -6.72 4.77
N ILE A 58 -6.30 -7.06 4.18
CA ILE A 58 -7.10 -6.13 3.36
C ILE A 58 -7.67 -4.99 4.20
N ALA A 59 -8.15 -5.27 5.41
CA ALA A 59 -8.60 -4.22 6.34
C ALA A 59 -7.47 -3.24 6.67
N GLY A 60 -6.26 -3.76 6.95
CA GLY A 60 -5.09 -2.93 7.16
C GLY A 60 -4.70 -2.10 5.93
N LEU A 61 -4.73 -2.69 4.73
CA LEU A 61 -4.51 -1.95 3.49
C LEU A 61 -5.55 -0.85 3.29
N SER A 62 -6.82 -1.12 3.59
CA SER A 62 -7.89 -0.14 3.52
C SER A 62 -7.58 1.06 4.41
N GLU A 63 -7.24 0.84 5.69
CA GLU A 63 -6.84 1.92 6.59
C GLU A 63 -5.65 2.71 6.03
N ASP A 64 -4.62 2.03 5.52
CA ASP A 64 -3.43 2.68 4.98
C ASP A 64 -3.74 3.54 3.75
N LEU A 65 -4.66 3.09 2.88
CA LEU A 65 -5.06 3.83 1.69
C LEU A 65 -5.88 5.07 2.05
N TYR A 66 -6.90 4.92 2.90
CA TYR A 66 -7.75 6.06 3.28
C TYR A 66 -6.99 7.09 4.13
N SER A 67 -5.95 6.70 4.87
CA SER A 67 -5.09 7.67 5.55
C SER A 67 -4.29 8.56 4.59
N MET A 68 -4.19 8.25 3.30
CA MET A 68 -3.58 9.14 2.30
C MET A 68 -4.51 10.28 1.88
N THR A 69 -5.81 10.16 2.14
CA THR A 69 -6.79 11.21 1.83
C THR A 69 -7.01 12.20 2.97
N ASP A 70 -6.50 11.88 4.15
CA ASP A 70 -6.53 12.78 5.29
C ASP A 70 -5.64 13.99 5.01
N PRO A 71 -6.04 15.21 5.46
CA PRO A 71 -5.18 16.38 5.32
C PRO A 71 -3.82 16.12 5.99
N PRO A 72 -2.70 16.54 5.36
CA PRO A 72 -1.38 16.39 5.95
C PRO A 72 -1.33 16.99 7.35
N ARG A 73 -0.83 16.22 8.31
CA ARG A 73 -0.58 16.72 9.67
C ARG A 73 0.82 17.30 9.74
N GLU A 74 1.01 18.28 10.62
CA GLU A 74 2.34 18.82 10.89
C GLU A 74 3.21 17.70 11.52
N PRO A 75 4.43 17.48 11.00
CA PRO A 75 5.34 16.50 11.59
C PRO A 75 5.68 16.86 13.03
N ILE A 76 5.85 15.85 13.89
CA ILE A 76 6.47 16.06 15.19
C ILE A 76 7.97 16.30 14.97
N GLU A 77 8.52 17.35 15.57
CA GLU A 77 9.92 17.77 15.34
C GLU A 77 10.96 16.75 15.83
N GLU A 78 10.60 15.88 16.78
CA GLU A 78 11.50 14.88 17.36
C GLU A 78 11.08 13.47 16.97
N VAL A 79 11.88 12.85 16.11
CA VAL A 79 11.82 11.42 15.78
C VAL A 79 12.48 10.66 16.93
N GLU A 80 11.69 9.98 17.75
CA GLU A 80 12.20 9.09 18.80
C GLU A 80 13.11 7.99 18.22
N ASP A 81 14.17 7.62 18.95
CA ASP A 81 15.12 6.55 18.54
C ASP A 81 14.42 5.23 18.17
N ARG A 82 13.30 4.92 18.82
CA ARG A 82 12.48 3.72 18.52
C ARG A 82 11.99 3.65 17.07
N PHE A 83 11.86 4.79 16.39
CA PHE A 83 11.45 4.82 14.99
C PHE A 83 12.60 4.42 14.07
N LEU A 84 13.84 4.77 14.43
CA LEU A 84 15.01 4.52 13.59
C LEU A 84 15.25 3.02 13.41
N ASP A 85 15.05 2.21 14.44
CA ASP A 85 15.19 0.75 14.36
C ASP A 85 14.19 0.13 13.38
N VAL A 86 12.93 0.56 13.42
CA VAL A 86 11.89 0.05 12.51
C VAL A 86 12.08 0.59 11.09
N ILE A 87 12.49 1.85 10.93
CA ILE A 87 12.86 2.40 9.63
C ILE A 87 14.03 1.60 9.04
N ALA A 88 15.06 1.35 9.84
CA ALA A 88 16.21 0.56 9.42
C ALA A 88 15.78 -0.85 9.01
N GLU A 89 14.90 -1.50 9.75
CA GLU A 89 14.38 -2.84 9.42
C GLU A 89 13.49 -2.85 8.15
N ILE A 90 12.76 -1.77 7.87
CA ILE A 90 11.98 -1.64 6.64
C ILE A 90 12.90 -1.49 5.42
N LEU A 91 13.93 -0.64 5.55
CA LEU A 91 14.85 -0.27 4.46
C LEU A 91 15.96 -1.31 4.23
N TYR A 92 16.40 -1.96 5.30
CA TYR A 92 17.48 -2.95 5.33
C TYR A 92 17.02 -4.21 6.06
N PRO A 93 16.04 -4.94 5.50
CA PRO A 93 15.44 -6.07 6.18
C PRO A 93 16.47 -7.11 6.58
N SER A 94 16.62 -7.29 7.89
CA SER A 94 17.25 -8.47 8.46
C SER A 94 16.22 -9.61 8.44
N ARG A 95 16.67 -10.87 8.31
CA ARG A 95 15.76 -12.01 8.24
C ARG A 95 15.00 -12.13 9.58
N GLY A 96 13.76 -11.63 9.67
CA GLY A 96 13.00 -11.78 10.92
C GLY A 96 11.57 -11.25 10.90
N HIS A 97 11.30 -10.05 10.37
CA HIS A 97 9.99 -9.42 10.56
C HIS A 97 9.00 -9.71 9.44
N ALA A 98 7.80 -10.11 9.84
CA ALA A 98 6.67 -10.26 8.94
C ALA A 98 6.18 -8.88 8.46
N PRO A 99 5.92 -8.69 7.16
CA PRO A 99 5.44 -7.43 6.59
C PRO A 99 4.22 -6.82 7.32
N ASP A 100 3.26 -7.65 7.72
CA ASP A 100 2.06 -7.19 8.44
C ASP A 100 2.38 -6.56 9.80
N GLY A 101 3.39 -7.08 10.50
CA GLY A 101 3.83 -6.53 11.79
C GLY A 101 4.44 -5.14 11.62
N LEU A 102 5.21 -4.93 10.56
CA LEU A 102 5.80 -3.62 10.24
C LEU A 102 4.71 -2.62 9.83
N LEU A 103 3.73 -3.01 9.02
CA LEU A 103 2.61 -2.14 8.65
C LEU A 103 1.78 -1.74 9.87
N GLU A 104 1.48 -2.69 10.75
CA GLU A 104 0.78 -2.43 12.01
C GLU A 104 1.54 -1.43 12.89
N GLN A 105 2.86 -1.56 12.97
CA GLN A 105 3.69 -0.62 13.71
C GLN A 105 3.62 0.78 13.11
N LEU A 106 3.71 0.91 11.78
CA LEU A 106 3.57 2.20 11.09
C LEU A 106 2.20 2.84 11.29
N ARG A 107 1.11 2.07 11.39
CA ARG A 107 -0.23 2.61 11.70
C ARG A 107 -0.31 3.21 13.09
N ARG A 108 0.33 2.60 14.08
CA ARG A 108 0.39 3.14 15.45
C ARG A 108 1.12 4.48 15.50
N TRP A 109 2.14 4.64 14.67
CA TRP A 109 2.97 5.85 14.60
C TRP A 109 2.53 6.82 13.51
N LYS A 110 1.34 6.63 12.90
CA LYS A 110 0.91 7.43 11.75
C LYS A 110 0.85 8.93 12.05
N ASP A 111 0.63 9.28 13.31
CA ASP A 111 0.54 10.65 13.80
C ASP A 111 1.89 11.22 14.28
N GLU A 112 2.90 10.37 14.37
CA GLU A 112 4.25 10.73 14.83
C GLU A 112 5.25 10.84 13.67
N LEU A 113 4.89 10.35 12.48
CA LEU A 113 5.75 10.33 11.30
C LEU A 113 5.35 11.39 10.28
N ASP A 114 6.34 11.95 9.59
CA ASP A 114 6.10 12.75 8.38
C ASP A 114 5.25 11.96 7.37
N PRO A 115 4.13 12.52 6.86
CA PRO A 115 3.22 11.78 5.98
C PRO A 115 3.88 11.27 4.69
N ALA A 116 4.87 11.98 4.15
CA ALA A 116 5.59 11.55 2.96
C ALA A 116 6.51 10.35 3.28
N LEU A 117 7.22 10.41 4.41
CA LEU A 117 8.02 9.29 4.92
C LEU A 117 7.17 8.06 5.23
N LEU A 118 6.03 8.22 5.93
CA LEU A 118 5.11 7.12 6.23
C LEU A 118 4.64 6.42 4.94
N SER A 119 4.26 7.21 3.93
CA SER A 119 3.86 6.69 2.63
C SER A 119 4.99 5.94 1.96
N TYR A 120 6.20 6.50 1.95
CA TYR A 120 7.38 5.83 1.39
C TYR A 120 7.66 4.48 2.08
N LEU A 121 7.64 4.43 3.42
CA LEU A 121 7.89 3.21 4.19
C LEU A 121 6.84 2.13 3.92
N ARG A 122 5.54 2.49 3.84
CA ARG A 122 4.48 1.57 3.42
C ARG A 122 4.73 1.05 2.01
N GLY A 123 5.12 1.91 1.08
CA GLY A 123 5.49 1.53 -0.28
C GLY A 123 6.62 0.49 -0.31
N GLN A 124 7.66 0.66 0.52
CA GLN A 124 8.77 -0.30 0.64
C GLN A 124 8.30 -1.67 1.16
N ILE A 125 7.39 -1.69 2.14
CA ILE A 125 6.85 -2.94 2.65
C ILE A 125 6.03 -3.66 1.57
N TRP A 126 5.12 -2.96 0.89
CA TRP A 126 4.30 -3.55 -0.18
C TRP A 126 5.14 -4.03 -1.36
N LEU A 127 6.20 -3.31 -1.73
CA LEU A 127 7.15 -3.74 -2.75
C LEU A 127 7.79 -5.09 -2.39
N ARG A 128 8.18 -5.28 -1.12
CA ARG A 128 8.75 -6.54 -0.62
C ARG A 128 7.75 -7.69 -0.65
N THR A 129 6.46 -7.41 -0.49
CA THR A 129 5.40 -8.43 -0.62
C THR A 129 5.10 -8.80 -2.08
N GLY A 130 5.65 -8.06 -3.05
CA GLY A 130 5.41 -8.26 -4.48
C GLY A 130 4.15 -7.57 -5.02
N ASP A 131 3.40 -6.82 -4.19
CA ASP A 131 2.25 -6.03 -4.65
C ASP A 131 2.70 -4.67 -5.21
N LEU A 132 3.22 -4.72 -6.44
CA LEU A 132 3.77 -3.54 -7.13
C LEU A 132 2.73 -2.43 -7.31
N ALA A 133 1.48 -2.77 -7.60
CA ALA A 133 0.44 -1.77 -7.83
C ALA A 133 0.11 -1.01 -6.54
N THR A 134 0.08 -1.68 -5.39
CA THR A 134 -0.12 -1.02 -4.09
C THR A 134 1.10 -0.18 -3.71
N ALA A 135 2.31 -0.73 -3.87
CA ALA A 135 3.55 0.01 -3.61
C ALA A 135 3.64 1.31 -4.45
N ALA A 136 3.25 1.25 -5.74
CA ALA A 136 3.25 2.40 -6.62
C ALA A 136 2.31 3.53 -6.16
N LEU A 137 1.15 3.20 -5.56
CA LEU A 137 0.24 4.21 -5.00
C LEU A 137 0.90 4.98 -3.85
N PHE A 138 1.53 4.26 -2.92
CA PHE A 138 2.22 4.85 -1.79
C PHE A 138 3.44 5.69 -2.20
N PHE A 139 4.24 5.23 -3.16
CA PHE A 139 5.37 6.03 -3.68
C PHE A 139 4.90 7.28 -4.43
N LYS A 140 3.80 7.18 -5.19
CA LYS A 140 3.18 8.35 -5.83
C LYS A 140 2.79 9.38 -4.79
N HIS A 141 2.08 8.96 -3.74
CA HIS A 141 1.65 9.85 -2.66
C HIS A 141 2.85 10.50 -1.94
N ALA A 142 3.89 9.73 -1.61
CA ALA A 142 5.12 10.27 -1.02
C ALA A 142 5.78 11.35 -1.91
N PHE A 143 5.85 11.11 -3.22
CA PHE A 143 6.37 12.07 -4.18
C PHE A 143 5.49 13.32 -4.32
N GLU A 144 4.17 13.18 -4.33
CA GLU A 144 3.23 14.31 -4.38
C GLU A 144 3.36 15.23 -3.17
N LEU A 145 3.58 14.66 -1.98
CA LEU A 145 3.83 15.42 -0.75
C LEU A 145 5.21 16.10 -0.72
N ARG A 146 6.24 15.48 -1.31
CA ARG A 146 7.60 16.05 -1.39
C ARG A 146 8.21 15.93 -2.80
N PRO A 147 7.80 16.78 -3.77
CA PRO A 147 8.23 16.66 -5.16
C PRO A 147 9.74 16.84 -5.39
N GLY A 148 10.44 17.48 -4.45
CA GLY A 148 11.90 17.63 -4.49
C GLY A 148 12.69 16.36 -4.12
N ASN A 149 12.02 15.35 -3.55
CA ASN A 149 12.68 14.11 -3.14
C ASN A 149 12.82 13.15 -4.34
N LYS A 150 14.02 13.07 -4.90
CA LYS A 150 14.34 12.23 -6.07
C LYS A 150 14.12 10.74 -5.81
N GLU A 151 14.34 10.27 -4.58
CA GLU A 151 14.20 8.86 -4.22
C GLU A 151 12.75 8.41 -4.39
N TYR A 152 11.79 9.20 -3.91
CA TYR A 152 10.36 8.89 -4.03
C TYR A 152 9.93 8.85 -5.50
N PHE A 153 10.42 9.78 -6.31
CA PHE A 153 10.17 9.79 -7.75
C PHE A 153 10.71 8.53 -8.43
N ILE A 154 11.95 8.14 -8.13
CA ILE A 154 12.59 6.95 -8.71
C ILE A 154 11.78 5.70 -8.39
N TRP A 155 11.43 5.49 -7.12
CA TRP A 155 10.62 4.33 -6.71
C TRP A 155 9.23 4.32 -7.34
N TYR A 156 8.57 5.47 -7.44
CA TYR A 156 7.30 5.56 -8.15
C TYR A 156 7.44 5.12 -9.63
N GLN A 157 8.44 5.64 -10.35
CA GLN A 157 8.64 5.31 -11.77
C GLN A 157 9.02 3.85 -11.99
N VAL A 158 9.94 3.32 -11.18
CA VAL A 158 10.42 1.93 -11.28
C VAL A 158 9.26 0.97 -11.03
N THR A 159 8.51 1.18 -9.94
CA THR A 159 7.41 0.30 -9.54
C THR A 159 6.27 0.36 -10.54
N ARG A 160 5.87 1.56 -11.00
CA ARG A 160 4.86 1.72 -12.04
C ARG A 160 5.24 1.02 -13.35
N LYS A 161 6.50 1.12 -13.76
CA LYS A 161 6.99 0.47 -14.98
C LYS A 161 7.00 -1.05 -14.86
N ALA A 162 7.39 -1.58 -13.71
CA ALA A 162 7.37 -3.02 -13.45
C ALA A 162 5.93 -3.56 -13.45
N GLU A 163 5.03 -2.86 -12.78
CA GLU A 163 3.60 -3.17 -12.73
C GLU A 163 2.95 -3.22 -14.13
N SER A 164 3.24 -2.24 -14.98
CA SER A 164 2.72 -2.22 -16.36
C SER A 164 3.26 -3.37 -17.21
N ARG A 165 4.51 -3.78 -17.01
CA ARG A 165 5.10 -4.94 -17.72
C ARG A 165 4.45 -6.24 -17.30
N GLU A 166 4.20 -6.42 -16.00
CA GLU A 166 3.50 -7.60 -15.49
C GLU A 166 2.07 -7.69 -16.02
N ARG A 167 1.35 -6.57 -16.11
CA ARG A 167 0.01 -6.54 -16.71
C ARG A 167 0.02 -7.00 -18.17
N VAL A 168 0.98 -6.54 -18.97
CA VAL A 168 1.11 -6.94 -20.37
C VAL A 168 1.46 -8.43 -20.50
N ALA A 169 2.34 -8.94 -19.64
CA ALA A 169 2.73 -10.35 -19.64
C ALA A 169 1.60 -11.31 -19.20
N ALA A 170 0.59 -10.81 -18.49
CA ALA A 170 -0.55 -11.60 -18.02
C ALA A 170 -1.73 -11.66 -19.01
N LEU A 171 -1.63 -11.00 -20.18
CA LEU A 171 -2.63 -11.11 -21.24
C LEU A 171 -2.42 -12.43 -22.01
N PRO A 172 -3.49 -13.20 -22.29
CA PRO A 172 -3.42 -14.47 -23.02
C PRO A 172 -3.06 -14.30 -24.50
#